data_AF-A0A821C6K7-F1
#
_entry.id   AF-A0A821C6K7-F1
#
_cell.length_a   1.000
_cell.length_b   1.000
_cell.length_c   1.000
_cell.angle_alpha   90.00
_cell.angle_beta   90.00
_cell.angle_gamma   90.00
#
_symmetry.space_group_name_H-M   'P 1'
#
loop_
_entity.id
_entity.type
_entity.pdbx_description
1 polymer ?
#
loop_
_entity_poly.entity_id
_entity_poly.type
_entity_poly.pdbx_seq_one_letter_code
_entity_poly.pdbx_strand_id
1 'polypeptide(L)' 'LHPLSERHIAGVGETGLDETSKSPLDYQKLAFERQVLLARNLNLPLILHCRGYSHFNTMLDCMESILPVPHHV' A
#
# COMPACT_ATOMS: atom_id res chain seq x y z
N LEU A 1 -24.50 8.34 -8.22
CA LEU A 1 -24.39 6.89 -7.95
C LEU A 1 -23.90 6.24 -9.23
N HIS A 2 -22.67 5.71 -9.23
CA HIS A 2 -22.14 5.00 -10.39
C HIS A 2 -22.90 3.66 -10.56
N PRO A 3 -23.36 3.31 -11.77
CA PRO A 3 -24.00 2.02 -12.01
C PRO A 3 -22.99 0.89 -11.77
N LEU A 4 -23.41 -0.13 -11.03
CA LEU A 4 -22.61 -1.32 -10.64
C LEU A 4 -22.11 -2.16 -11.83
N SER A 5 -22.46 -1.80 -13.07
CA SER A 5 -22.22 -2.60 -14.27
C SER A 5 -20.92 -2.28 -15.02
N GLU A 6 -20.23 -1.18 -14.68
CA GLU A 6 -18.92 -0.85 -15.27
C GLU A 6 -17.81 -1.25 -14.30
N ARG A 7 -16.91 -2.15 -14.73
CA ARG A 7 -15.72 -2.54 -13.96
C ARG A 7 -14.72 -1.38 -13.94
N HIS A 8 -14.94 -0.41 -13.06
CA HIS A 8 -13.98 0.64 -12.78
C HIS A 8 -12.95 0.15 -11.76
N ILE A 9 -11.66 0.37 -12.03
CA ILE A 9 -10.62 0.09 -11.04
C ILE A 9 -10.69 1.20 -9.98
N ALA A 10 -11.18 0.83 -8.79
CA ALA A 10 -11.44 1.78 -7.71
C ALA A 10 -10.21 2.08 -6.82
N GLY A 11 -9.16 1.25 -6.89
CA GLY A 11 -7.97 1.37 -6.04
C GLY A 11 -6.99 0.21 -6.23
N VAL A 12 -5.87 0.28 -5.53
CA VAL A 12 -4.85 -0.78 -5.45
C VAL A 12 -4.84 -1.36 -4.04
N GLY A 13 -5.01 -2.67 -3.91
CA GLY A 13 -4.95 -3.39 -2.63
C GLY A 13 -5.90 -4.60 -2.58
N GLU A 14 -6.09 -5.24 -1.41
CA GLU A 14 -5.48 -4.95 -0.10
C GLU A 14 -3.98 -5.27 -0.09
N THR A 15 -3.15 -4.34 0.41
CA THR A 15 -1.68 -4.52 0.45
C THR A 15 -1.03 -3.94 1.70
N GLY A 16 0.07 -4.54 2.14
CA GLY A 16 0.88 -4.06 3.26
C GLY A 16 1.64 -5.21 3.89
N LEU A 17 1.81 -5.16 5.21
CA LEU A 17 2.67 -6.09 5.94
C LEU A 17 1.87 -6.86 7.01
N ASP A 18 2.10 -8.17 7.11
CA ASP A 18 1.43 -9.07 8.06
C ASP A 18 2.43 -9.99 8.77
N GLU A 19 2.58 -9.81 10.09
CA GLU A 19 3.45 -10.63 10.96
C GLU A 19 3.06 -12.12 10.97
N THR A 20 1.81 -12.44 10.64
CA THR A 20 1.29 -13.82 10.62
C THR A 20 1.38 -14.47 9.26
N SER A 21 1.83 -13.73 8.23
CA SER A 21 2.04 -14.28 6.89
C SER A 21 3.21 -15.26 6.88
N LYS A 22 3.09 -16.29 6.04
CA LYS A 22 4.19 -17.23 5.77
C LYS A 22 5.27 -16.62 4.87
N SER A 23 4.97 -15.52 4.19
CA SER A 23 5.90 -14.84 3.30
C SER A 23 6.97 -14.11 4.11
N PRO A 24 8.26 -14.28 3.79
CA PRO A 24 9.34 -13.50 4.41
C PRO A 24 9.11 -11.99 4.29
N LEU A 25 9.48 -11.24 5.32
CA LEU A 25 9.27 -9.79 5.41
C LEU A 25 9.82 -9.06 4.17
N ASP A 26 11.00 -9.43 3.67
CA ASP A 26 11.59 -8.78 2.49
C ASP A 26 10.73 -8.92 1.23
N TYR A 27 10.05 -10.05 1.05
CA TYR A 27 9.11 -10.22 -0.06
C TYR A 27 7.81 -9.45 0.17
N GLN A 28 7.34 -9.36 1.41
CA GLN A 28 6.19 -8.52 1.74
C GLN A 28 6.49 -7.04 1.44
N LYS A 29 7.66 -6.54 1.86
CA LYS A 29 8.13 -5.18 1.57
C LYS A 29 8.24 -4.92 0.07
N LEU A 30 8.91 -5.82 -0.67
CA LEU A 30 9.04 -5.69 -2.12
C LEU A 30 7.68 -5.59 -2.81
N ALA A 31 6.73 -6.46 -2.45
CA ALA A 31 5.38 -6.43 -3.02
C ALA A 31 4.62 -5.16 -2.64
N PHE A 32 4.73 -4.73 -1.37
CA PHE A 32 4.09 -3.52 -0.87
C PHE A 32 4.61 -2.26 -1.57
N GLU A 33 5.92 -2.08 -1.63
CA GLU A 33 6.57 -0.93 -2.29
C GLU A 33 6.14 -0.80 -3.76
N ARG A 34 6.04 -1.92 -4.49
CA ARG A 34 5.58 -1.93 -5.89
C ARG A 34 4.12 -1.53 -6.03
N GLN A 35 3.27 -1.92 -5.08
CA GLN A 35 1.86 -1.53 -5.07
C GLN A 35 1.65 -0.07 -4.66
N VAL A 36 2.45 0.46 -3.72
CA VAL A 36 2.48 1.89 -3.38
C VAL A 36 2.87 2.71 -4.63
N LEU A 37 3.93 2.31 -5.33
CA LEU A 37 4.36 2.95 -6.58
C LEU A 37 3.27 2.90 -7.65
N LEU A 38 2.60 1.75 -7.80
CA LEU A 38 1.50 1.58 -8.76
C LEU A 38 0.33 2.52 -8.45
N ALA A 39 -0.13 2.55 -7.20
CA ALA A 39 -1.22 3.42 -6.77
C ALA A 39 -0.89 4.90 -7.02
N ARG A 40 0.33 5.32 -6.67
CA ARG A 40 0.84 6.68 -6.94
C ARG A 40 0.85 6.99 -8.43
N ASN A 41 1.40 6.11 -9.26
CA ASN A 41 1.53 6.34 -10.70
C ASN A 41 0.17 6.39 -11.41
N LEU A 42 -0.83 5.66 -10.91
CA LEU A 42 -2.20 5.66 -11.42
C LEU A 42 -3.09 6.73 -10.77
N ASN A 43 -2.58 7.47 -9.77
CA ASN A 43 -3.35 8.38 -8.93
C ASN A 43 -4.62 7.74 -8.35
N LEU A 44 -4.49 6.48 -7.89
CA LEU A 44 -5.58 5.70 -7.30
C LEU A 44 -5.41 5.59 -5.78
N PRO A 45 -6.51 5.45 -5.02
CA PRO A 45 -6.45 5.12 -3.61
C PRO A 45 -5.68 3.81 -3.36
N LEU A 46 -4.88 3.79 -2.30
CA LEU A 46 -4.20 2.60 -1.80
C LEU A 46 -5.01 2.02 -0.62
N ILE A 47 -5.39 0.75 -0.70
CA ILE A 47 -6.08 0.03 0.37
C ILE A 47 -5.05 -0.76 1.18
N LEU A 48 -4.91 -0.43 2.46
CA LEU A 48 -3.85 -0.92 3.32
C LEU A 48 -4.29 -2.12 4.18
N HIS A 49 -3.39 -3.10 4.31
CA HIS A 49 -3.44 -4.17 5.30
C HIS A 49 -2.22 -4.08 6.20
N CYS A 50 -2.42 -4.01 7.51
CA CYS A 50 -1.32 -3.98 8.46
C CYS A 50 -1.67 -4.85 9.67
N ARG A 51 -0.81 -5.83 9.97
CA ARG A 51 -0.98 -6.68 11.14
C ARG A 51 0.34 -6.82 11.90
N GLY A 52 0.32 -6.34 13.15
CA GLY A 52 1.46 -6.39 14.06
C GLY A 52 2.13 -5.02 14.27
N TYR A 53 2.68 -4.80 15.46
CA TYR A 53 3.25 -3.51 15.84
C TYR A 53 4.58 -3.23 15.12
N SER A 54 5.43 -4.25 14.95
CA SER A 54 6.71 -4.07 14.26
C SER A 54 6.49 -3.76 12.77
N HIS A 55 5.46 -4.36 12.18
CA HIS A 55 5.13 -4.19 10.76
C HIS A 55 4.47 -2.84 10.45
N PHE A 56 3.82 -2.18 11.42
CA PHE A 56 3.30 -0.83 11.23
C PHE A 56 4.41 0.19 10.92
N ASN A 57 5.46 0.23 11.75
CA ASN A 57 6.57 1.16 11.54
C ASN A 57 7.32 0.85 10.23
N THR A 58 7.60 -0.43 9.95
CA THR A 58 8.24 -0.82 8.69
C THR A 58 7.38 -0.46 7.46
N MET A 59 6.06 -0.59 7.56
CA MET A 59 5.14 -0.18 6.49
C MET A 59 5.19 1.33 6.28
N LEU A 60 5.21 2.12 7.36
CA LEU A 60 5.35 3.57 7.30
C LEU A 60 6.68 3.98 6.63
N ASP A 61 7.80 3.37 7.05
CA ASP A 61 9.12 3.61 6.46
C ASP A 61 9.13 3.34 4.94
N CYS A 62 8.49 2.24 4.51
CA CYS A 62 8.35 1.90 3.09
C CYS A 62 7.57 2.99 2.34
N MET A 63 6.46 3.49 2.91
CA MET A 63 5.66 4.55 2.29
C MET A 63 6.44 5.87 2.21
N GLU A 64 7.13 6.28 3.27
CA GLU A 64 7.92 7.51 3.33
C GLU A 64 9.09 7.51 2.33
N SER A 65 9.67 6.34 2.04
CA SER A 65 10.72 6.21 1.01
C SER A 65 10.23 6.42 -0.43
N ILE A 66 8.92 6.33 -0.68
CA ILE A 66 8.31 6.33 -2.02
C ILE A 66 7.45 7.58 -2.25
N LEU A 67 6.70 7.99 -1.24
CA LEU A 67 5.78 9.10 -1.31
C LEU A 67 6.53 10.38 -0.93
N PRO A 68 6.37 11.47 -1.70
CA PRO A 68 6.94 12.74 -1.30
C PRO A 68 6.35 13.14 0.07
N VAL A 69 7.20 13.50 1.01
CA VAL A 69 6.75 14.11 2.28
C VAL A 69 5.99 15.38 1.90
N PRO A 70 4.73 15.55 2.31
CA PRO A 70 4.03 16.80 2.07
C PRO A 70 4.85 17.92 2.73
N HIS A 71 5.41 18.82 1.92
CA HIS A 71 5.85 20.09 2.44
C HIS A 71 4.58 20.82 2.86
N HIS A 72 4.31 20.84 4.17
CA HIS A 72 3.29 21.71 4.74
C HIS A 72 3.71 23.16 4.40
N VAL A 73 3.11 23.72 3.35
CA VAL A 73 3.07 25.15 3.05
C VAL A 73 2.04 25.84 3.94
#